data_AF-A0A524LX43-F1
#
_entry.id   AF-A0A524LX43-F1
#
_cell.length_a   1.000
_cell.length_b   1.000
_cell.length_c   1.000
_cell.angle_alpha   90.00
_cell.angle_beta   90.00
_cell.angle_gamma   90.00
#
_symmetry.space_group_name_H-M   'P 1'
#
loop_
_entity.id
_entity.type
_entity.pdbx_description
1 polymer ?
#
loop_
_entity_poly.entity_id
_entity_poly.type
_entity_poly.pdbx_seq_one_letter_code
_entity_poly.pdbx_strand_id
1 'polypeptide(L)'
;MRASKSNFLTLWILFLLVMPFVMMPTASAWSMGDEVAIFGHTFEEEYWTNDSLYVEGANGNGSLTASFVHVGDFEAFLISFNEFNHTDGTQMIAPYQLFGMHFITPGNEEVFIGAIFAFLLVHNETYGSNQLPDMGAGKDPSWYVVPLANSTTWPEYTPAVVPIPATKIADSHYRMGMHYYNLTCRIVDANNALGFWLSLAFPILEVVISELTIQYDIVIEDSGEVHAESLYTIGQVQKLKHFGVEKLPSDMIIDSMEISAVHFLSVFASEYSVVGTTSGNTIASPTDTTPMNENVTIKVGNSTERAFDIGFGREYNLVNETTDTVVSTGLTAINTLLGVRLSDLILVLWQAPLSGWIFAHMAYGLSSQLQSTYATVGGMVSNVNTAFANTNWWYAVTFPTWNGLRVEQDPVYTAHTNMATTTTTTTDTPEGGIFGLILIVGVIAIIVVLVRRRR
;
A
#
# COMPACT_ATOMS: atom_id res chain seq x y z
N MET A 1 -22.27 -38.65 -13.28
CA MET A 1 -22.19 -37.78 -12.09
C MET A 1 -20.97 -36.89 -12.26
N ARG A 2 -21.14 -35.63 -12.67
CA ARG A 2 -20.06 -34.64 -12.62
C ARG A 2 -19.91 -34.22 -11.16
N ALA A 3 -18.75 -34.49 -10.57
CA ALA A 3 -18.47 -34.08 -9.20
C ALA A 3 -18.50 -32.56 -9.13
N SER A 4 -19.51 -31.99 -8.45
CA SER A 4 -19.47 -30.61 -8.01
C SER A 4 -18.38 -30.53 -6.93
N LYS A 5 -17.12 -30.31 -7.34
CA LYS A 5 -16.08 -29.85 -6.40
C LYS A 5 -16.62 -28.56 -5.78
N SER A 6 -16.89 -28.62 -4.48
CA SER A 6 -17.51 -27.53 -3.74
C SER A 6 -16.61 -26.29 -3.79
N ASN A 7 -17.15 -25.15 -4.21
CA ASN A 7 -16.47 -23.84 -4.27
C ASN A 7 -16.07 -23.29 -2.89
N PHE A 8 -16.30 -24.03 -1.80
CA PHE A 8 -15.64 -23.84 -0.49
C PHE A 8 -14.11 -23.97 -0.58
N LEU A 9 -13.60 -24.51 -1.69
CA LEU A 9 -12.19 -24.72 -1.98
C LEU A 9 -11.40 -23.40 -2.09
N THR A 10 -11.95 -22.29 -2.61
CA THR A 10 -11.16 -21.09 -2.97
C THR A 10 -10.53 -20.36 -1.77
N LEU A 11 -11.27 -20.22 -0.66
CA LEU A 11 -10.76 -19.54 0.54
C LEU A 11 -9.87 -20.47 1.39
N TRP A 12 -10.18 -21.77 1.40
CA TRP A 12 -9.29 -22.81 1.94
C TRP A 12 -7.99 -22.94 1.13
N ILE A 13 -8.06 -22.75 -0.19
CA ILE A 13 -6.90 -22.68 -1.07
C ILE A 13 -6.03 -21.50 -0.64
N LEU A 14 -6.54 -20.26 -0.56
CA LEU A 14 -5.75 -19.11 -0.06
C LEU A 14 -5.10 -19.37 1.30
N PHE A 15 -5.82 -20.02 2.22
CA PHE A 15 -5.28 -20.39 3.53
C PHE A 15 -4.16 -21.45 3.44
N LEU A 16 -4.34 -22.49 2.61
CA LEU A 16 -3.32 -23.52 2.33
C LEU A 16 -2.16 -23.00 1.47
N LEU A 17 -2.36 -21.91 0.72
CA LEU A 17 -1.37 -21.23 -0.11
C LEU A 17 -0.39 -20.41 0.73
N VAL A 18 -0.86 -19.81 1.81
CA VAL A 18 -0.03 -19.01 2.72
C VAL A 18 0.74 -19.90 3.72
N MET A 19 0.25 -21.10 4.00
CA MET A 19 0.92 -22.05 4.91
C MET A 19 2.38 -22.35 4.51
N PRO A 20 2.72 -22.63 3.24
CA PRO A 20 4.11 -22.74 2.79
C PRO A 20 4.96 -21.49 3.02
N PHE A 21 4.41 -20.27 2.94
CA PHE A 21 5.15 -19.03 3.23
C PHE A 21 5.39 -18.84 4.73
N VAL A 22 4.39 -19.16 5.55
CA VAL A 22 4.49 -19.10 7.01
C VAL A 22 5.35 -20.24 7.57
N MET A 23 5.45 -21.36 6.83
CA MET A 23 6.27 -22.53 7.18
C MET A 23 7.60 -22.62 6.41
N MET A 24 7.84 -21.74 5.44
CA MET A 24 9.20 -21.46 4.94
C MET A 24 10.03 -21.06 6.15
N PRO A 25 11.23 -21.63 6.28
CA PRO A 25 11.88 -21.80 7.56
C PRO A 25 11.93 -20.46 8.29
N THR A 26 11.22 -20.41 9.42
CA THR A 26 11.29 -19.40 10.47
C THR A 26 12.68 -19.30 11.12
N ALA A 27 13.72 -19.80 10.45
CA ALA A 27 14.96 -20.26 11.05
C ALA A 27 16.25 -19.92 10.27
N SER A 28 16.22 -19.48 9.01
CA SER A 28 17.45 -18.98 8.37
C SER A 28 17.59 -17.50 8.66
N ALA A 29 18.68 -17.12 9.34
CA ALA A 29 19.11 -15.73 9.42
C ALA A 29 19.24 -15.20 8.00
N TRP A 30 18.49 -14.17 7.65
CA TRP A 30 18.76 -13.38 6.46
C TRP A 30 20.18 -12.83 6.61
N SER A 31 21.11 -13.30 5.80
CA SER A 31 22.44 -12.70 5.69
C SER A 31 22.43 -11.56 4.66
N MET A 32 23.26 -10.56 4.88
CA MET A 32 23.58 -9.57 3.85
C MET A 32 24.06 -10.31 2.58
N GLY A 33 23.43 -10.03 1.44
CA GLY A 33 23.62 -10.73 0.17
C GLY A 33 22.51 -11.73 -0.16
N ASP A 34 21.64 -12.09 0.78
CA ASP A 34 20.48 -12.97 0.53
C ASP A 34 19.46 -12.29 -0.39
N GLU A 35 19.41 -10.96 -0.39
CA GLU A 35 18.59 -10.16 -1.31
C GLU A 35 18.89 -10.51 -2.79
N VAL A 36 20.15 -10.77 -3.14
CA VAL A 36 20.52 -11.17 -4.51
C VAL A 36 19.99 -12.56 -4.83
N ALA A 37 20.02 -13.48 -3.88
CA ALA A 37 19.52 -14.84 -4.08
C ALA A 37 17.99 -14.87 -4.18
N ILE A 38 17.31 -13.97 -3.47
CA ILE A 38 15.84 -13.92 -3.39
C ILE A 38 15.28 -13.06 -4.53
N PHE A 39 15.74 -11.82 -4.65
CA PHE A 39 15.19 -10.84 -5.59
C PHE A 39 15.97 -10.76 -6.91
N GLY A 40 17.21 -11.24 -6.95
CA GLY A 40 18.12 -11.00 -8.08
C GLY A 40 18.77 -9.62 -8.07
N HIS A 41 18.51 -8.83 -7.04
CA HIS A 41 18.92 -7.43 -6.87
C HIS A 41 19.46 -7.16 -5.47
N THR A 42 20.22 -6.10 -5.29
CA THR A 42 20.65 -5.61 -3.97
C THR A 42 19.79 -4.45 -3.48
N PHE A 43 19.80 -4.21 -2.17
CA PHE A 43 19.19 -3.01 -1.59
C PHE A 43 20.03 -1.73 -1.79
N GLU A 44 21.23 -1.86 -2.37
CA GLU A 44 22.09 -0.72 -2.73
C GLU A 44 21.73 -0.12 -4.11
N GLU A 45 20.88 -0.82 -4.88
CA GLU A 45 20.38 -0.35 -6.17
C GLU A 45 19.29 0.71 -5.95
N GLU A 46 19.41 1.85 -6.64
CA GLU A 46 18.48 2.99 -6.50
C GLU A 46 17.02 2.60 -6.77
N TYR A 47 16.76 1.72 -7.74
CA TYR A 47 15.44 1.15 -7.96
C TYR A 47 15.52 -0.12 -8.82
N TRP A 48 14.58 -1.04 -8.60
CA TRP A 48 14.44 -2.25 -9.41
C TRP A 48 13.05 -2.88 -9.29
N THR A 49 12.74 -3.75 -10.25
CA THR A 49 11.62 -4.70 -10.18
C THR A 49 12.12 -6.04 -10.65
N ASN A 50 11.83 -7.09 -9.89
CA ASN A 50 12.22 -8.44 -10.26
C ASN A 50 11.23 -9.04 -11.27
N ASP A 51 11.69 -10.03 -12.04
CA ASP A 51 10.85 -10.68 -13.06
C ASP A 51 9.72 -11.55 -12.47
N SER A 52 9.93 -12.13 -11.27
CA SER A 52 8.95 -12.76 -10.36
C SER A 52 9.68 -13.61 -9.32
N LEU A 53 9.17 -13.65 -8.08
CA LEU A 53 9.56 -14.58 -7.03
C LEU A 53 8.70 -15.84 -7.13
N TYR A 54 9.28 -16.95 -7.54
CA TYR A 54 8.56 -18.22 -7.67
C TYR A 54 8.56 -19.00 -6.36
N VAL A 55 7.40 -19.53 -6.01
CA VAL A 55 7.22 -20.38 -4.84
C VAL A 55 6.57 -21.68 -5.25
N GLU A 56 7.34 -22.77 -5.15
CA GLU A 56 6.85 -24.11 -5.42
C GLU A 56 6.14 -24.67 -4.19
N GLY A 57 4.95 -25.23 -4.40
CA GLY A 57 4.15 -25.89 -3.37
C GLY A 57 3.65 -27.24 -3.84
N ALA A 58 3.34 -28.12 -2.88
CA ALA A 58 2.83 -29.46 -3.18
C ALA A 58 1.53 -29.47 -4.01
N ASN A 59 0.78 -28.37 -4.00
CA ASN A 59 -0.52 -28.23 -4.66
C ASN A 59 -0.51 -27.27 -5.86
N GLY A 60 0.64 -26.71 -6.22
CA GLY A 60 0.81 -25.74 -7.31
C GLY A 60 1.91 -24.72 -7.02
N ASN A 61 2.11 -23.79 -7.94
CA ASN A 61 3.20 -22.81 -7.89
C ASN A 61 2.63 -21.39 -7.82
N GLY A 62 3.12 -20.58 -6.90
CA GLY A 62 2.81 -19.16 -6.78
C GLY A 62 3.91 -18.28 -7.36
N SER A 63 3.56 -17.06 -7.72
CA SER A 63 4.52 -16.01 -8.05
C SER A 63 4.14 -14.68 -7.41
N LEU A 64 5.17 -13.94 -6.97
CA LEU A 64 5.05 -12.58 -6.45
C LEU A 64 5.94 -11.64 -7.28
N THR A 65 5.57 -10.38 -7.42
CA THR A 65 6.49 -9.32 -7.87
C THR A 65 7.00 -8.55 -6.67
N ALA A 66 8.28 -8.19 -6.71
CA ALA A 66 8.94 -7.28 -5.79
C ALA A 66 9.50 -6.09 -6.57
N SER A 67 9.16 -4.89 -6.12
CA SER A 67 9.72 -3.64 -6.60
C SER A 67 10.32 -2.87 -5.43
N PHE A 68 11.36 -2.10 -5.70
CA PHE A 68 12.14 -1.40 -4.68
C PHE A 68 12.62 -0.05 -5.20
N VAL A 69 12.72 0.92 -4.29
CA VAL A 69 13.31 2.24 -4.49
C VAL A 69 14.14 2.56 -3.25
N HIS A 70 15.36 3.06 -3.45
CA HIS A 70 16.30 3.49 -2.42
C HIS A 70 16.92 4.83 -2.77
N VAL A 71 16.78 5.80 -1.87
CA VAL A 71 17.40 7.12 -1.97
C VAL A 71 17.87 7.55 -0.59
N GLY A 72 19.18 7.55 -0.36
CA GLY A 72 19.75 7.98 0.92
C GLY A 72 19.32 7.06 2.08
N ASP A 73 18.66 7.65 3.07
CA ASP A 73 18.13 6.94 4.25
C ASP A 73 16.63 6.59 4.09
N PHE A 74 16.06 6.76 2.89
CA PHE A 74 14.69 6.38 2.56
C PHE A 74 14.65 5.22 1.58
N GLU A 75 13.79 4.26 1.88
CA GLU A 75 13.54 3.09 1.07
C GLU A 75 12.04 2.83 0.96
N ALA A 76 11.58 2.42 -0.21
CA ALA A 76 10.21 1.98 -0.44
C ALA A 76 10.22 0.64 -1.18
N PHE A 77 9.27 -0.22 -0.84
CA PHE A 77 9.12 -1.51 -1.48
C PHE A 77 7.67 -1.85 -1.73
N LEU A 78 7.44 -2.59 -2.81
CA LEU A 78 6.14 -3.12 -3.17
C LEU A 78 6.27 -4.62 -3.39
N ILE A 79 5.57 -5.42 -2.58
CA ILE A 79 5.45 -6.86 -2.81
C ILE A 79 4.01 -7.17 -3.19
N SER A 80 3.82 -7.78 -4.36
CA SER A 80 2.51 -8.00 -4.96
C SER A 80 2.32 -9.44 -5.40
N PHE A 81 1.10 -9.95 -5.28
CA PHE A 81 0.75 -11.29 -5.77
C PHE A 81 0.42 -11.27 -7.26
N ASN A 82 1.12 -12.10 -8.03
CA ASN A 82 0.89 -12.21 -9.47
C ASN A 82 -0.17 -13.26 -9.72
N GLU A 83 0.21 -14.54 -9.59
CA GLU A 83 -0.64 -15.67 -9.88
C GLU A 83 -0.25 -16.90 -9.07
N PHE A 84 -1.20 -17.81 -8.92
CA PHE A 84 -0.97 -19.16 -8.46
C PHE A 84 -1.56 -20.17 -9.44
N ASN A 85 -0.73 -21.09 -9.91
CA ASN A 85 -1.09 -22.15 -10.82
C ASN A 85 -1.18 -23.48 -10.06
N HIS A 86 -2.40 -23.99 -9.89
CA HIS A 86 -2.63 -25.29 -9.29
C HIS A 86 -2.12 -26.43 -10.18
N THR A 87 -1.75 -27.54 -9.54
CA THR A 87 -1.39 -28.79 -10.23
C THR A 87 -2.52 -29.37 -11.08
N ASP A 88 -3.79 -29.01 -10.82
CA ASP A 88 -4.94 -29.40 -11.65
C ASP A 88 -5.22 -28.46 -12.83
N GLY A 89 -4.34 -27.48 -13.07
CA GLY A 89 -4.41 -26.51 -14.16
C GLY A 89 -5.25 -25.26 -13.84
N THR A 90 -5.76 -25.14 -12.62
CA THR A 90 -6.53 -23.96 -12.19
C THR A 90 -5.59 -22.79 -11.89
N GLN A 91 -5.79 -21.64 -12.53
CA GLN A 91 -5.08 -20.39 -12.21
C GLN A 91 -5.86 -19.60 -11.17
N MET A 92 -5.15 -18.92 -10.28
CA MET A 92 -5.71 -18.01 -9.29
C MET A 92 -4.92 -16.69 -9.28
N ILE A 93 -5.62 -15.58 -9.36
CA ILE A 93 -5.15 -14.21 -9.25
C ILE A 93 -5.97 -13.58 -8.13
N ALA A 94 -5.29 -12.93 -7.19
CA ALA A 94 -5.87 -12.18 -6.11
C ALA A 94 -5.08 -10.86 -5.99
N PRO A 95 -5.72 -9.69 -6.12
CA PRO A 95 -5.10 -8.42 -5.85
C PRO A 95 -4.62 -8.37 -4.40
N TYR A 96 -3.31 -8.43 -4.25
CA TYR A 96 -2.60 -8.26 -2.99
C TYR A 96 -1.40 -7.39 -3.29
N GLN A 97 -1.29 -6.29 -2.55
CA GLN A 97 -0.16 -5.38 -2.61
C GLN A 97 0.18 -4.97 -1.19
N LEU A 98 1.41 -5.26 -0.77
CA LEU A 98 2.05 -4.72 0.42
C LEU A 98 3.01 -3.64 -0.04
N PHE A 99 2.62 -2.39 0.15
CA PHE A 99 3.51 -1.25 -0.03
C PHE A 99 4.11 -0.88 1.31
N GLY A 100 5.43 -0.89 1.42
CA GLY A 100 6.17 -0.57 2.63
C GLY A 100 7.16 0.57 2.41
N MET A 101 7.43 1.29 3.48
CA MET A 101 8.46 2.33 3.56
C MET A 101 9.32 2.10 4.79
N HIS A 102 10.61 2.33 4.62
CA HIS A 102 11.61 2.38 5.67
C HIS A 102 12.34 3.73 5.59
N PHE A 103 12.45 4.42 6.72
CA PHE A 103 13.16 5.68 6.80
C PHE A 103 13.62 6.02 8.22
N ILE A 104 14.57 6.96 8.30
CA ILE A 104 15.01 7.57 9.55
C ILE A 104 14.38 8.95 9.70
N THR A 105 13.75 9.22 10.84
CA THR A 105 13.17 10.53 11.16
C THR A 105 14.25 11.58 11.49
N PRO A 106 13.93 12.89 11.47
CA PRO A 106 14.87 13.94 11.89
C PRO A 106 15.45 13.76 13.31
N GLY A 107 14.69 13.14 14.21
CA GLY A 107 15.07 12.76 15.57
C GLY A 107 15.89 11.48 15.67
N ASN A 108 16.23 10.86 14.53
CA ASN A 108 17.01 9.64 14.42
C ASN A 108 16.29 8.39 14.96
N GLU A 109 14.97 8.34 14.79
CA GLU A 109 14.16 7.15 15.02
C GLU A 109 13.98 6.38 13.70
N GLU A 110 14.18 5.06 13.74
CA GLU A 110 13.98 4.17 12.60
C GLU A 110 12.51 3.78 12.49
N VAL A 111 11.92 3.96 11.30
CA VAL A 111 10.49 3.76 11.07
C VAL A 111 10.25 2.82 9.91
N PHE A 112 9.42 1.82 10.17
CA PHE A 112 8.89 0.90 9.16
C PHE A 112 7.36 0.99 9.16
N ILE A 113 6.79 1.38 8.03
CA ILE A 113 5.34 1.46 7.86
C ILE A 113 4.94 0.81 6.54
N GLY A 114 3.83 0.07 6.55
CA GLY A 114 3.29 -0.56 5.37
C GLY A 114 1.77 -0.42 5.29
N ALA A 115 1.26 -0.31 4.08
CA ALA A 115 -0.14 -0.36 3.74
C ALA A 115 -0.41 -1.61 2.91
N ILE A 116 -1.43 -2.38 3.29
CA ILE A 116 -1.85 -3.58 2.58
C ILE A 116 -3.23 -3.36 1.99
N PHE A 117 -3.35 -3.55 0.68
CA PHE A 117 -4.66 -3.57 0.00
C PHE A 117 -5.46 -4.77 0.49
N ALA A 118 -6.63 -4.50 1.08
CA ALA A 118 -7.50 -5.52 1.66
C ALA A 118 -8.50 -6.03 0.62
N PHE A 119 -9.39 -5.14 0.17
CA PHE A 119 -10.50 -5.42 -0.73
C PHE A 119 -11.15 -4.13 -1.24
N LEU A 120 -12.01 -4.27 -2.26
CA LEU A 120 -12.98 -3.23 -2.61
C LEU A 120 -14.31 -3.51 -1.88
N LEU A 121 -14.97 -2.44 -1.47
CA LEU A 121 -16.26 -2.46 -0.80
C LEU A 121 -17.24 -1.57 -1.56
N VAL A 122 -18.35 -2.12 -2.01
CA VAL A 122 -19.43 -1.37 -2.66
C VAL A 122 -20.55 -1.18 -1.66
N HIS A 123 -21.15 0.00 -1.60
CA HIS A 123 -22.32 0.25 -0.76
C HIS A 123 -23.31 1.19 -1.44
N ASN A 124 -24.53 1.23 -0.90
CA ASN A 124 -25.56 2.16 -1.30
C ASN A 124 -26.01 2.95 -0.07
N GLU A 125 -25.73 4.25 -0.07
CA GLU A 125 -26.00 5.15 1.05
C GLU A 125 -27.52 5.25 1.33
N THR A 126 -27.92 4.78 2.51
CA THR A 126 -29.29 4.77 3.02
C THR A 126 -29.37 5.12 4.51
N TYR A 127 -28.23 5.15 5.20
CA TYR A 127 -28.09 5.35 6.64
C TYR A 127 -27.01 6.41 6.91
N GLY A 128 -27.26 7.33 7.85
CA GLY A 128 -26.24 8.30 8.26
C GLY A 128 -26.14 9.55 7.37
N SER A 129 -26.44 9.44 6.08
CA SER A 129 -26.32 10.54 5.10
C SER A 129 -24.91 11.14 5.08
N ASN A 130 -23.91 10.25 5.17
CA ASN A 130 -22.51 10.61 5.33
C ASN A 130 -21.61 10.11 4.19
N GLN A 131 -22.16 9.35 3.22
CA GLN A 131 -21.44 8.79 2.05
C GLN A 131 -20.31 7.84 2.49
N LEU A 132 -20.58 7.09 3.56
CA LEU A 132 -19.63 6.16 4.14
C LEU A 132 -20.19 4.76 4.08
N PRO A 133 -19.34 3.73 3.99
CA PRO A 133 -19.79 2.36 4.10
C PRO A 133 -20.17 2.05 5.56
N ASP A 134 -21.38 2.46 5.94
CA ASP A 134 -21.98 2.18 7.23
C ASP A 134 -22.50 0.75 7.21
N MET A 135 -21.61 -0.22 7.38
CA MET A 135 -21.95 -1.63 7.22
C MET A 135 -22.62 -2.21 8.47
N GLY A 136 -23.67 -3.01 8.29
CA GLY A 136 -24.27 -3.79 9.38
C GLY A 136 -25.78 -3.98 9.26
N ALA A 137 -26.36 -4.73 10.18
CA ALA A 137 -27.80 -4.99 10.18
C ALA A 137 -28.58 -3.69 10.41
N GLY A 138 -29.42 -3.31 9.43
CA GLY A 138 -30.22 -2.08 9.49
C GLY A 138 -29.46 -0.80 9.13
N LYS A 139 -28.23 -0.93 8.62
CA LYS A 139 -27.45 0.16 8.02
C LYS A 139 -27.43 0.01 6.48
N ASP A 140 -26.37 0.47 5.81
CA ASP A 140 -26.30 0.50 4.35
C ASP A 140 -26.16 -0.88 3.71
N PRO A 141 -26.93 -1.17 2.65
CA PRO A 141 -26.66 -2.29 1.78
C PRO A 141 -25.22 -2.22 1.25
N SER A 142 -24.38 -3.14 1.73
CA SER A 142 -22.95 -3.18 1.46
C SER A 142 -22.50 -4.56 0.99
N TRP A 143 -21.48 -4.60 0.13
CA TRP A 143 -20.95 -5.82 -0.47
C TRP A 143 -19.44 -5.76 -0.70
N TYR A 144 -18.74 -6.84 -0.34
CA TYR A 144 -17.34 -7.03 -0.69
C TYR A 144 -17.19 -7.50 -2.13
N VAL A 145 -16.20 -6.97 -2.83
CA VAL A 145 -15.76 -7.49 -4.13
C VAL A 145 -14.61 -8.45 -3.89
N VAL A 146 -14.90 -9.74 -3.98
CA VAL A 146 -13.91 -10.81 -3.75
C VAL A 146 -13.47 -11.38 -5.10
N PRO A 147 -12.25 -11.10 -5.57
CA PRO A 147 -11.77 -11.66 -6.82
C PRO A 147 -11.73 -13.19 -6.76
N LEU A 148 -12.31 -13.79 -7.80
CA LEU A 148 -12.35 -15.22 -8.09
C LEU A 148 -11.72 -15.46 -9.45
N ALA A 149 -10.44 -15.78 -9.46
CA ALA A 149 -9.78 -16.16 -10.70
C ALA A 149 -9.99 -17.64 -11.10
N ASN A 150 -10.69 -18.43 -10.29
CA ASN A 150 -10.81 -19.87 -10.51
C ASN A 150 -12.06 -20.32 -11.28
N SER A 151 -12.97 -19.41 -11.65
CA SER A 151 -14.16 -19.78 -12.38
C SER A 151 -14.05 -19.37 -13.85
N THR A 152 -14.15 -20.37 -14.73
CA THR A 152 -14.46 -20.19 -16.16
C THR A 152 -15.89 -19.65 -16.33
N THR A 153 -16.38 -18.81 -15.41
CA THR A 153 -17.72 -18.24 -15.45
C THR A 153 -17.91 -17.53 -16.79
N TRP A 154 -16.86 -16.90 -17.30
CA TRP A 154 -16.79 -16.38 -18.67
C TRP A 154 -15.44 -16.74 -19.32
N PRO A 155 -15.40 -17.77 -20.18
CA PRO A 155 -14.16 -18.23 -20.82
C PRO A 155 -13.46 -17.18 -21.69
N GLU A 156 -14.21 -16.18 -22.18
CA GLU A 156 -13.69 -15.09 -23.00
C GLU A 156 -12.89 -14.04 -22.19
N TYR A 157 -13.00 -14.05 -20.86
CA TYR A 157 -12.24 -13.17 -19.97
C TYR A 157 -11.20 -14.00 -19.22
N THR A 158 -9.95 -13.90 -19.68
CA THR A 158 -8.81 -14.49 -18.98
C THR A 158 -8.20 -13.45 -18.04
N PRO A 159 -8.22 -13.68 -16.71
CA PRO A 159 -7.55 -12.79 -15.76
C PRO A 159 -6.06 -12.69 -16.07
N ALA A 160 -5.49 -11.50 -15.93
CA ALA A 160 -4.07 -11.28 -16.12
C ALA A 160 -3.54 -10.29 -15.10
N VAL A 161 -2.27 -10.45 -14.72
CA VAL A 161 -1.56 -9.51 -13.85
C VAL A 161 -0.31 -9.04 -14.57
N VAL A 162 -0.10 -7.73 -14.58
CA VAL A 162 1.07 -7.10 -15.22
C VAL A 162 1.71 -6.16 -14.21
N PRO A 163 2.97 -6.39 -13.82
CA PRO A 163 3.67 -5.45 -12.94
C PRO A 163 3.94 -4.13 -13.66
N ILE A 164 3.87 -3.04 -12.91
CA ILE A 164 4.34 -1.72 -13.33
C ILE A 164 5.70 -1.56 -12.68
N PRO A 165 6.80 -1.70 -13.46
CA PRO A 165 8.14 -1.71 -12.89
C PRO A 165 8.47 -0.39 -12.19
N ALA A 166 9.26 -0.47 -11.12
CA ALA A 166 9.88 0.67 -10.49
C ALA A 166 10.63 1.46 -11.56
N THR A 167 10.18 2.69 -11.77
CA THR A 167 10.68 3.58 -12.81
C THR A 167 10.94 4.93 -12.19
N LYS A 168 12.14 5.46 -12.41
CA LYS A 168 12.48 6.84 -12.12
C LYS A 168 11.87 7.75 -13.18
N ILE A 169 10.87 8.54 -12.79
CA ILE A 169 10.16 9.49 -13.67
C ILE A 169 10.98 10.78 -13.82
N ALA A 170 11.53 11.26 -12.70
CA ALA A 170 12.42 12.41 -12.62
C ALA A 170 13.40 12.20 -11.45
N ASP A 171 14.32 13.14 -11.24
CA ASP A 171 15.14 13.14 -10.04
C ASP A 171 14.24 13.18 -8.80
N SER A 172 14.47 12.27 -7.86
CA SER A 172 13.66 12.12 -6.64
C SER A 172 12.18 11.79 -6.87
N HIS A 173 11.80 11.29 -8.06
CA HIS A 173 10.42 10.93 -8.39
C HIS A 173 10.35 9.53 -9.02
N TYR A 174 9.64 8.60 -8.38
CA TYR A 174 9.54 7.20 -8.77
C TYR A 174 8.10 6.73 -8.85
N ARG A 175 7.85 5.70 -9.65
CA ARG A 175 6.55 5.03 -9.71
C ARG A 175 6.69 3.53 -9.86
N MET A 176 5.82 2.78 -9.18
CA MET A 176 5.68 1.33 -9.27
C MET A 176 4.24 0.91 -8.95
N GLY A 177 3.85 -0.32 -9.30
CA GLY A 177 2.48 -0.78 -9.06
C GLY A 177 2.16 -2.10 -9.74
N MET A 178 0.87 -2.42 -9.82
CA MET A 178 0.36 -3.57 -10.56
C MET A 178 -0.93 -3.22 -11.30
N HIS A 179 -1.07 -3.79 -12.50
CA HIS A 179 -2.33 -3.90 -13.22
C HIS A 179 -2.91 -5.30 -13.06
N TYR A 180 -4.19 -5.39 -12.74
CA TYR A 180 -4.98 -6.61 -12.75
C TYR A 180 -6.09 -6.46 -13.77
N TYR A 181 -6.16 -7.32 -14.78
CA TYR A 181 -7.14 -7.25 -15.85
C TYR A 181 -8.15 -8.38 -15.77
N ASN A 182 -9.35 -8.13 -16.28
CA ASN A 182 -10.42 -9.13 -16.44
C ASN A 182 -10.71 -9.89 -15.14
N LEU A 183 -10.76 -9.16 -14.02
CA LEU A 183 -10.99 -9.74 -12.72
C LEU A 183 -12.41 -10.27 -12.63
N THR A 184 -12.56 -11.59 -12.70
CA THR A 184 -13.80 -12.23 -12.31
C THR A 184 -13.90 -12.15 -10.79
N CYS A 185 -15.02 -11.65 -10.26
CA CYS A 185 -15.22 -11.41 -8.84
C CYS A 185 -16.56 -12.00 -8.38
N ARG A 186 -16.60 -12.46 -7.13
CA ARG A 186 -17.84 -12.72 -6.41
C ARG A 186 -18.17 -11.54 -5.53
N ILE A 187 -19.45 -11.19 -5.51
CA ILE A 187 -19.98 -10.16 -4.63
C ILE A 187 -20.52 -10.84 -3.38
N VAL A 188 -19.92 -10.52 -2.23
CA VAL A 188 -20.23 -11.13 -0.94
C VAL A 188 -20.94 -10.10 -0.06
N ASP A 189 -22.07 -10.48 0.52
CA ASP A 189 -22.87 -9.61 1.40
C ASP A 189 -22.04 -9.20 2.63
N ALA A 190 -22.03 -7.90 2.91
CA ALA A 190 -21.33 -7.32 4.04
C ALA A 190 -22.28 -6.88 5.17
N ASN A 191 -23.57 -7.21 5.12
CA ASN A 191 -24.59 -6.63 5.99
C ASN A 191 -24.82 -7.46 7.24
N ASN A 192 -24.83 -8.79 7.08
CA ASN A 192 -25.07 -9.70 8.20
C ASN A 192 -24.34 -11.04 8.02
N ALA A 193 -24.06 -11.72 9.13
CA ALA A 193 -23.29 -12.96 9.11
C ALA A 193 -23.90 -14.06 8.23
N LEU A 194 -25.22 -14.21 8.23
CA LEU A 194 -25.88 -15.23 7.40
C LEU A 194 -25.74 -14.91 5.91
N GLY A 195 -25.99 -13.65 5.52
CA GLY A 195 -25.79 -13.16 4.16
C GLY A 195 -24.36 -13.36 3.70
N PHE A 196 -23.39 -12.97 4.53
CA PHE A 196 -21.96 -13.17 4.28
C PHE A 196 -21.65 -14.64 4.01
N TRP A 197 -22.00 -15.56 4.91
CA TRP A 197 -21.69 -16.98 4.74
C TRP A 197 -22.41 -17.61 3.55
N LEU A 198 -23.66 -17.22 3.27
CA LEU A 198 -24.41 -17.71 2.12
C LEU A 198 -23.81 -17.24 0.79
N SER A 199 -23.53 -15.95 0.67
CA SER A 199 -22.92 -15.37 -0.53
C SER A 199 -21.46 -15.78 -0.71
N LEU A 200 -20.76 -16.14 0.37
CA LEU A 200 -19.43 -16.74 0.28
C LEU A 200 -19.50 -18.20 -0.20
N ALA A 201 -20.46 -18.98 0.30
CA ALA A 201 -20.60 -20.41 -0.04
C ALA A 201 -21.19 -20.64 -1.44
N PHE A 202 -22.09 -19.77 -1.88
CA PHE A 202 -22.79 -19.89 -3.16
C PHE A 202 -22.49 -18.69 -4.06
N PRO A 203 -22.25 -18.89 -5.37
CA PRO A 203 -22.09 -17.79 -6.32
C PRO A 203 -23.44 -17.12 -6.60
N ILE A 204 -23.90 -16.30 -5.65
CA ILE A 204 -25.16 -15.55 -5.77
C ILE A 204 -25.03 -14.46 -6.82
N LEU A 205 -23.94 -13.69 -6.76
CA LEU A 205 -23.64 -12.63 -7.69
C LEU A 205 -22.16 -12.69 -8.06
N GLU A 206 -21.91 -12.76 -9.37
CA GLU A 206 -20.58 -12.76 -9.96
C GLU A 206 -20.49 -11.63 -10.98
N VAL A 207 -19.33 -11.00 -11.10
CA VAL A 207 -19.07 -9.91 -12.04
C VAL A 207 -17.70 -10.06 -12.70
N VAL A 208 -17.49 -9.40 -13.84
CA VAL A 208 -16.15 -9.17 -14.40
C VAL A 208 -15.87 -7.68 -14.34
N ILE A 209 -14.76 -7.31 -13.70
CA ILE A 209 -14.22 -5.96 -13.66
C ILE A 209 -13.11 -5.87 -14.71
N SER A 210 -13.15 -4.86 -15.58
CA SER A 210 -12.19 -4.71 -16.69
C SER A 210 -10.74 -4.60 -16.19
N GLU A 211 -10.53 -3.75 -15.18
CA GLU A 211 -9.22 -3.56 -14.56
C GLU A 211 -9.31 -3.17 -13.09
N LEU A 212 -8.27 -3.52 -12.34
CA LEU A 212 -7.91 -2.88 -11.09
C LEU A 212 -6.42 -2.54 -11.21
N THR A 213 -6.08 -1.27 -11.08
CA THR A 213 -4.69 -0.82 -10.99
C THR A 213 -4.49 -0.18 -9.64
N ILE A 214 -3.39 -0.51 -8.98
CA ILE A 214 -2.91 0.23 -7.82
C ILE A 214 -1.44 0.54 -8.10
N GLN A 215 -1.12 1.82 -8.09
CA GLN A 215 0.22 2.36 -8.27
C GLN A 215 0.60 3.18 -7.04
N TYR A 216 1.89 3.32 -6.82
CA TYR A 216 2.48 4.16 -5.82
C TYR A 216 3.40 5.14 -6.53
N ASP A 217 3.11 6.43 -6.39
CA ASP A 217 3.92 7.52 -6.91
C ASP A 217 4.68 8.17 -5.75
N ILE A 218 6.00 8.19 -5.83
CA ILE A 218 6.88 8.54 -4.71
C ILE A 218 7.68 9.76 -5.09
N VAL A 219 7.49 10.86 -4.40
CA VAL A 219 8.20 12.13 -4.58
C VAL A 219 8.95 12.45 -3.31
N ILE A 220 10.28 12.59 -3.40
CA ILE A 220 11.17 12.94 -2.30
C ILE A 220 11.53 14.43 -2.46
N GLU A 221 11.13 15.25 -1.50
CA GLU A 221 11.40 16.69 -1.52
C GLU A 221 12.74 17.04 -0.85
N ASP A 222 13.33 18.15 -1.28
CA ASP A 222 14.53 18.72 -0.62
C ASP A 222 14.28 19.09 0.86
N SER A 223 13.02 19.28 1.25
CA SER A 223 12.58 19.55 2.62
C SER A 223 12.80 18.35 3.56
N GLY A 224 13.03 17.15 3.03
CA GLY A 224 13.05 15.89 3.78
C GLY A 224 11.66 15.24 3.89
N GLU A 225 10.62 15.85 3.35
CA GLU A 225 9.31 15.21 3.21
C GLU A 225 9.32 14.24 2.02
N VAL A 226 8.74 13.05 2.20
CA VAL A 226 8.51 12.08 1.13
C VAL A 226 7.03 11.85 0.97
N HIS A 227 6.50 12.17 -0.20
CA HIS A 227 5.10 11.95 -0.56
C HIS A 227 4.96 10.64 -1.34
N ALA A 228 4.28 9.66 -0.77
CA ALA A 228 3.87 8.44 -1.46
C ALA A 228 2.36 8.47 -1.70
N GLU A 229 1.97 8.48 -2.97
CA GLU A 229 0.61 8.67 -3.47
C GLU A 229 0.07 7.35 -4.04
N SER A 230 -1.06 6.83 -3.55
CA SER A 230 -1.65 5.59 -4.07
C SER A 230 -2.63 5.85 -5.21
N LEU A 231 -2.21 5.66 -6.46
CA LEU A 231 -3.08 5.88 -7.61
C LEU A 231 -3.93 4.65 -7.92
N TYR A 232 -5.24 4.75 -7.76
CA TYR A 232 -6.19 3.70 -8.11
C TYR A 232 -6.72 3.86 -9.52
N THR A 233 -6.92 2.74 -10.20
CA THR A 233 -7.81 2.64 -11.36
C THR A 233 -8.75 1.48 -11.14
N ILE A 234 -10.04 1.75 -10.91
CA ILE A 234 -11.05 0.70 -10.76
C ILE A 234 -11.94 0.73 -11.99
N GLY A 235 -11.78 -0.25 -12.88
CA GLY A 235 -12.47 -0.30 -14.16
C GLY A 235 -13.95 -0.68 -14.07
N GLN A 236 -14.63 -0.61 -15.21
CA GLN A 236 -16.07 -0.88 -15.28
C GLN A 236 -16.43 -2.35 -15.07
N VAL A 237 -17.66 -2.60 -14.63
CA VAL A 237 -18.25 -3.95 -14.64
C VAL A 237 -18.71 -4.30 -16.05
N GLN A 238 -18.02 -5.25 -16.69
CA GLN A 238 -18.28 -5.66 -18.07
C GLN A 238 -19.37 -6.72 -18.20
N LYS A 239 -19.44 -7.64 -17.23
CA LYS A 239 -20.38 -8.77 -17.18
C LYS A 239 -20.90 -8.98 -15.79
N LEU A 240 -22.12 -9.50 -15.69
CA LEU A 240 -22.77 -9.83 -14.44
C LEU A 240 -23.60 -11.11 -14.57
N LYS A 241 -23.51 -11.98 -13.55
CA LYS A 241 -24.37 -13.15 -13.37
C LYS A 241 -25.03 -13.10 -12.00
N HIS A 242 -26.35 -13.19 -11.98
CA HIS A 242 -27.13 -13.28 -10.75
C HIS A 242 -27.84 -14.63 -10.71
N PHE A 243 -27.54 -15.43 -9.68
CA PHE A 243 -27.97 -16.84 -9.56
C PHE A 243 -27.67 -17.66 -10.83
N GLY A 244 -26.50 -17.44 -11.43
CA GLY A 244 -26.04 -18.11 -12.65
C GLY A 244 -26.70 -17.63 -13.96
N VAL A 245 -27.61 -16.66 -13.90
CA VAL A 245 -28.25 -16.06 -15.08
C VAL A 245 -27.55 -14.76 -15.44
N GLU A 246 -27.13 -14.63 -16.70
CA GLU A 246 -26.52 -13.39 -17.19
C GLU A 246 -27.53 -12.24 -17.19
N LYS A 247 -27.06 -11.08 -16.75
CA LYS A 247 -27.82 -9.82 -16.75
C LYS A 247 -26.94 -8.68 -17.23
N LEU A 248 -27.57 -7.58 -17.65
CA LEU A 248 -26.81 -6.37 -17.93
C LEU A 248 -26.32 -5.78 -16.59
N PRO A 249 -25.07 -5.30 -16.51
CA PRO A 249 -24.57 -4.61 -15.31
C PRO A 249 -25.49 -3.47 -14.86
N SER A 250 -26.05 -2.71 -15.81
CA SER A 250 -27.03 -1.63 -15.56
C SER A 250 -28.33 -2.07 -14.89
N ASP A 251 -28.66 -3.38 -14.88
CA ASP A 251 -29.86 -3.88 -14.20
C ASP A 251 -29.67 -4.00 -12.68
N MET A 252 -28.42 -3.93 -12.19
CA MET A 252 -28.09 -4.15 -10.78
C MET A 252 -27.20 -3.07 -10.19
N ILE A 253 -26.32 -2.46 -11.00
CA ILE A 253 -25.50 -1.32 -10.61
C ILE A 253 -26.32 -0.07 -10.87
N ILE A 254 -26.70 0.61 -9.79
CA ILE A 254 -27.51 1.84 -9.82
C ILE A 254 -26.61 3.05 -9.54
N ASP A 255 -27.05 4.23 -9.98
CA ASP A 255 -26.29 5.48 -9.88
C ASP A 255 -26.02 5.97 -8.44
N SER A 256 -26.67 5.36 -7.45
CA SER A 256 -26.44 5.66 -6.03
C SER A 256 -25.41 4.74 -5.37
N MET A 257 -24.82 3.80 -6.12
CA MET A 257 -23.77 2.94 -5.58
C MET A 257 -22.44 3.67 -5.51
N GLU A 258 -21.80 3.55 -4.36
CA GLU A 258 -20.49 4.07 -4.04
C GLU A 258 -19.51 2.90 -3.89
N ILE A 259 -18.23 3.14 -4.15
CA ILE A 259 -17.18 2.13 -3.96
C ILE A 259 -16.07 2.68 -3.07
N SER A 260 -15.43 1.80 -2.32
CA SER A 260 -14.32 2.13 -1.42
C SER A 260 -13.16 1.17 -1.62
N ALA A 261 -11.94 1.70 -1.74
CA ALA A 261 -10.71 0.92 -1.70
C ALA A 261 -10.20 0.84 -0.25
N VAL A 262 -10.21 -0.36 0.32
CA VAL A 262 -9.92 -0.60 1.74
C VAL A 262 -8.52 -1.14 1.92
N HIS A 263 -7.81 -0.61 2.91
CA HIS A 263 -6.47 -1.04 3.29
C HIS A 263 -6.35 -1.18 4.80
N PHE A 264 -5.38 -1.97 5.25
CA PHE A 264 -4.96 -2.00 6.65
C PHE A 264 -3.47 -1.70 6.78
N LEU A 265 -3.11 -1.04 7.89
CA LEU A 265 -1.76 -0.61 8.17
C LEU A 265 -0.99 -1.67 8.97
N SER A 266 0.26 -1.88 8.61
CA SER A 266 1.25 -2.62 9.40
C SER A 266 2.37 -1.65 9.79
N VAL A 267 2.71 -1.58 11.07
CA VAL A 267 3.73 -0.65 11.57
C VAL A 267 4.70 -1.42 12.46
N PHE A 268 5.98 -1.16 12.23
CA PHE A 268 7.08 -1.62 13.07
C PHE A 268 7.76 -0.39 13.69
N ALA A 269 7.48 -0.17 14.98
CA ALA A 269 8.04 0.89 15.81
C ALA A 269 8.00 0.46 17.28
N SER A 270 8.98 0.92 18.07
CA SER A 270 9.11 0.57 19.49
C SER A 270 7.90 1.04 20.32
N GLU A 271 7.35 2.22 20.01
CA GLU A 271 6.06 2.75 20.50
C GLU A 271 5.52 3.81 19.51
N TYR A 272 4.24 3.74 19.12
CA TYR A 272 3.61 4.77 18.28
C TYR A 272 2.24 5.22 18.80
N SER A 273 1.82 6.42 18.42
CA SER A 273 0.45 6.89 18.56
C SER A 273 -0.07 7.51 17.28
N VAL A 274 -1.38 7.48 17.12
CA VAL A 274 -2.09 8.10 16.00
C VAL A 274 -2.84 9.31 16.55
N VAL A 275 -2.62 10.48 15.98
CA VAL A 275 -3.24 11.73 16.43
C VAL A 275 -3.84 12.50 15.26
N GLY A 276 -4.88 13.29 15.51
CA GLY A 276 -5.37 14.26 14.52
C GLY A 276 -4.35 15.37 14.31
N THR A 277 -4.04 15.70 13.05
CA THR A 277 -3.00 16.69 12.74
C THR A 277 -3.33 18.08 13.29
N THR A 278 -4.61 18.46 13.32
CA THR A 278 -5.06 19.78 13.83
C THR A 278 -5.41 19.71 15.30
N SER A 279 -6.14 18.68 15.71
CA SER A 279 -6.61 18.55 17.10
C SER A 279 -5.50 18.14 18.08
N GLY A 280 -4.48 17.42 17.60
CA GLY A 280 -3.42 16.82 18.42
C GLY A 280 -3.91 15.71 19.35
N ASN A 281 -5.20 15.37 19.31
CA ASN A 281 -5.81 14.35 20.15
C ASN A 281 -5.46 12.96 19.64
N THR A 282 -5.15 12.04 20.55
CA THR A 282 -4.98 10.62 20.21
C THR A 282 -6.29 10.07 19.67
N ILE A 283 -6.22 9.48 18.49
CA ILE A 283 -7.32 8.78 17.84
C ILE A 283 -7.14 7.30 18.19
N ALA A 284 -8.22 6.64 18.59
CA ALA A 284 -8.25 5.19 18.76
C ALA A 284 -8.81 4.54 17.50
N SER A 285 -8.43 3.29 17.22
CA SER A 285 -9.06 2.52 16.15
C SER A 285 -10.57 2.46 16.38
N PRO A 286 -11.40 2.89 15.42
CA PRO A 286 -12.81 3.05 15.69
C PRO A 286 -13.53 1.70 15.69
N THR A 287 -14.68 1.63 16.37
CA THR A 287 -15.56 0.45 16.36
C THR A 287 -16.63 0.51 15.28
N ASP A 288 -16.87 1.71 14.74
CA ASP A 288 -17.78 2.01 13.64
C ASP A 288 -17.03 2.80 12.56
N THR A 289 -17.54 2.84 11.33
CA THR A 289 -16.94 3.67 10.27
C THR A 289 -17.03 5.14 10.66
N THR A 290 -15.90 5.85 10.64
CA THR A 290 -15.84 7.27 10.98
C THR A 290 -15.21 8.07 9.84
N PRO A 291 -15.81 9.20 9.44
CA PRO A 291 -15.21 10.08 8.46
C PRO A 291 -13.95 10.73 9.02
N MET A 292 -12.96 10.93 8.17
CA MET A 292 -11.76 11.67 8.50
C MET A 292 -11.89 13.11 8.02
N ASN A 293 -12.19 14.00 8.97
CA ASN A 293 -12.37 15.44 8.72
C ASN A 293 -11.05 16.23 8.82
N GLU A 294 -9.99 15.57 9.27
CA GLU A 294 -8.63 16.11 9.37
C GLU A 294 -7.61 15.01 9.04
N ASN A 295 -6.43 15.42 8.57
CA ASN A 295 -5.30 14.52 8.37
C ASN A 295 -4.93 13.81 9.67
N VAL A 296 -4.32 12.64 9.51
CA VAL A 296 -3.81 11.84 10.63
C VAL A 296 -2.31 11.92 10.65
N THR A 297 -1.75 12.02 11.85
CA THR A 297 -0.31 11.96 12.09
C THR A 297 0.00 10.75 12.96
N ILE A 298 0.95 9.93 12.51
CA ILE A 298 1.58 8.88 13.31
C ILE A 298 2.83 9.47 13.94
N LYS A 299 2.90 9.36 15.27
CA LYS A 299 4.05 9.77 16.06
C LYS A 299 4.83 8.57 16.59
N VAL A 300 6.14 8.67 16.58
CA VAL A 300 7.09 7.65 17.08
C VAL A 300 7.96 8.24 18.21
N GLY A 301 8.91 7.46 18.73
CA GLY A 301 9.80 7.90 19.80
C GLY A 301 9.03 8.24 21.08
N ASN A 302 8.20 7.31 21.58
CA ASN A 302 7.26 7.51 22.69
C ASN A 302 6.23 8.63 22.42
N SER A 303 5.73 8.70 21.18
CA SER A 303 4.73 9.70 20.74
C SER A 303 5.19 11.16 20.75
N THR A 304 6.50 11.41 20.70
CA THR A 304 7.06 12.77 20.75
C THR A 304 7.40 13.32 19.38
N GLU A 305 7.73 12.45 18.42
CA GLU A 305 8.18 12.83 17.10
C GLU A 305 7.15 12.50 16.02
N ARG A 306 6.92 13.42 15.08
CA ARG A 306 6.10 13.19 13.88
C ARG A 306 6.90 12.36 12.89
N ALA A 307 6.43 11.15 12.59
CA ALA A 307 7.07 10.29 11.59
C ALA A 307 6.34 10.32 10.25
N PHE A 308 5.01 10.35 10.29
CA PHE A 308 4.21 10.06 9.11
C PHE A 308 2.85 10.73 9.18
N ASP A 309 2.36 11.23 8.06
CA ASP A 309 0.99 11.71 7.93
C ASP A 309 0.24 10.99 6.83
N ILE A 310 -1.07 10.93 7.02
CA ILE A 310 -2.03 10.50 6.02
C ILE A 310 -2.87 11.71 5.67
N GLY A 311 -2.66 12.22 4.46
CA GLY A 311 -3.39 13.33 3.87
C GLY A 311 -4.73 12.86 3.30
N PHE A 312 -5.83 13.45 3.79
CA PHE A 312 -7.17 13.12 3.34
C PHE A 312 -7.78 14.27 2.54
N GLY A 313 -8.48 13.93 1.45
CA GLY A 313 -9.24 14.89 0.64
C GLY A 313 -8.55 15.21 -0.68
N ARG A 314 -8.87 14.44 -1.71
CA ARG A 314 -8.46 14.74 -3.09
C ARG A 314 -9.60 14.48 -4.06
N GLU A 315 -9.45 15.08 -5.23
CA GLU A 315 -10.37 14.94 -6.33
C GLU A 315 -10.12 13.64 -7.10
N TYR A 316 -11.16 13.05 -7.67
CA TYR A 316 -11.10 11.95 -8.63
C TYR A 316 -11.86 12.28 -9.91
N ASN A 317 -11.50 11.54 -10.96
CA ASN A 317 -12.19 11.61 -12.25
C ASN A 317 -12.98 10.31 -12.49
N LEU A 318 -14.06 10.43 -13.26
CA LEU A 318 -14.83 9.31 -13.78
C LEU A 318 -14.67 9.21 -15.29
N VAL A 319 -14.28 8.03 -15.78
CA VAL A 319 -14.09 7.78 -17.21
C VAL A 319 -15.01 6.65 -17.67
N ASN A 320 -15.70 6.85 -18.78
CA ASN A 320 -16.44 5.78 -19.45
C ASN A 320 -15.51 5.10 -20.46
N GLU A 321 -15.09 3.88 -20.15
CA GLU A 321 -14.18 3.10 -21.00
C GLU A 321 -14.80 2.71 -22.35
N THR A 322 -16.13 2.55 -22.42
CA THR A 322 -16.80 2.17 -23.67
C THR A 322 -16.71 3.27 -24.71
N THR A 323 -16.71 4.53 -24.27
CA THR A 323 -16.63 5.71 -25.14
C THR A 323 -15.27 6.41 -25.09
N ASP A 324 -14.38 5.99 -24.17
CA ASP A 324 -13.11 6.66 -23.84
C ASP A 324 -13.29 8.15 -23.54
N THR A 325 -14.35 8.48 -22.79
CA THR A 325 -14.68 9.87 -22.46
C THR A 325 -14.70 10.07 -20.95
N VAL A 326 -14.07 11.15 -20.49
CA VAL A 326 -14.21 11.63 -19.12
C VAL A 326 -15.66 12.09 -18.91
N VAL A 327 -16.36 11.42 -18.01
CA VAL A 327 -17.76 11.68 -17.65
C VAL A 327 -17.84 12.80 -16.60
N SER A 328 -16.89 12.80 -15.67
CA SER A 328 -16.80 13.81 -14.61
C SER A 328 -15.35 14.02 -14.19
N THR A 329 -15.03 15.23 -13.73
CA THR A 329 -13.71 15.61 -13.21
C THR A 329 -13.87 16.35 -11.90
N GLY A 330 -12.88 16.23 -11.01
CA GLY A 330 -12.84 17.08 -9.81
C GLY A 330 -13.78 16.64 -8.69
N LEU A 331 -14.19 15.36 -8.66
CA LEU A 331 -15.13 14.86 -7.65
C LEU A 331 -14.40 14.61 -6.34
N THR A 332 -14.97 14.97 -5.20
CA THR A 332 -14.27 14.79 -3.92
C THR A 332 -14.39 13.36 -3.41
N ALA A 333 -13.26 12.70 -3.18
CA ALA A 333 -13.23 11.43 -2.48
C ALA A 333 -13.24 11.61 -0.96
N ILE A 334 -13.77 10.62 -0.27
CA ILE A 334 -13.94 10.65 1.19
C ILE A 334 -13.02 9.62 1.81
N ASN A 335 -12.22 10.04 2.77
CA ASN A 335 -11.38 9.12 3.52
C ASN A 335 -12.04 8.78 4.84
N THR A 336 -11.95 7.53 5.23
CA THR A 336 -12.56 7.01 6.44
C THR A 336 -11.64 6.07 7.17
N LEU A 337 -11.85 5.97 8.48
CA LEU A 337 -11.39 4.83 9.26
C LEU A 337 -12.54 3.85 9.40
N LEU A 338 -12.29 2.56 9.12
CA LEU A 338 -13.33 1.54 9.25
C LEU A 338 -13.33 0.92 10.64
N GLY A 339 -14.54 0.75 11.16
CA GLY A 339 -14.78 -0.18 12.27
C GLY A 339 -14.62 -1.62 11.80
N VAL A 340 -13.55 -2.29 12.24
CA VAL A 340 -13.23 -3.66 11.81
C VAL A 340 -14.24 -4.67 12.36
N ARG A 341 -14.77 -5.53 11.49
CA ARG A 341 -15.72 -6.58 11.85
C ARG A 341 -15.13 -7.96 11.57
N LEU A 342 -15.75 -8.98 12.14
CA LEU A 342 -15.30 -10.36 11.96
C LEU A 342 -15.31 -10.79 10.48
N SER A 343 -16.26 -10.31 9.67
CA SER A 343 -16.31 -10.61 8.23
C SER A 343 -15.12 -10.01 7.48
N ASP A 344 -14.70 -8.79 7.83
CA ASP A 344 -13.52 -8.13 7.27
C ASP A 344 -12.27 -8.96 7.57
N LEU A 345 -12.12 -9.35 8.84
CA LEU A 345 -11.01 -10.20 9.29
C LEU A 345 -10.97 -11.52 8.52
N ILE A 346 -12.10 -12.22 8.38
CA ILE A 346 -12.19 -13.50 7.66
C ILE A 346 -11.70 -13.38 6.21
N LEU A 347 -12.00 -12.27 5.52
CA LEU A 347 -11.58 -12.06 4.14
C LEU A 347 -10.06 -11.87 4.00
N VAL A 348 -9.43 -11.22 4.99
CA VAL A 348 -7.99 -10.92 4.98
C VAL A 348 -7.16 -11.89 5.83
N LEU A 349 -7.77 -12.92 6.43
CA LEU A 349 -7.10 -13.87 7.34
C LEU A 349 -5.86 -14.51 6.72
N TRP A 350 -5.81 -14.65 5.40
CA TRP A 350 -4.66 -15.16 4.66
C TRP A 350 -3.61 -14.06 4.39
N GLN A 351 -4.03 -12.82 4.16
CA GLN A 351 -3.14 -11.68 3.88
C GLN A 351 -2.34 -11.31 5.13
N ALA A 352 -2.97 -11.25 6.30
CA ALA A 352 -2.33 -10.80 7.53
C ALA A 352 -1.04 -11.59 7.92
N PRO A 353 -1.03 -12.94 7.97
CA PRO A 353 0.19 -13.69 8.27
C PRO A 353 1.22 -13.63 7.14
N LEU A 354 0.79 -13.59 5.87
CA LEU A 354 1.69 -13.41 4.72
C LEU A 354 2.39 -12.04 4.79
N SER A 355 1.63 -10.96 4.94
CA SER A 355 2.14 -9.60 5.08
C SER A 355 3.06 -9.46 6.27
N GLY A 356 2.68 -10.02 7.44
CA GLY A 356 3.54 -10.01 8.62
C GLY A 356 4.87 -10.72 8.37
N TRP A 357 4.85 -11.87 7.67
CA TRP A 357 6.06 -12.58 7.29
C TRP A 357 6.91 -11.76 6.31
N ILE A 358 6.35 -11.28 5.20
CA ILE A 358 7.07 -10.51 4.17
C ILE A 358 7.66 -9.24 4.78
N PHE A 359 6.84 -8.46 5.49
CA PHE A 359 7.24 -7.20 6.09
C PHE A 359 8.34 -7.39 7.14
N ALA A 360 8.30 -8.48 7.93
CA ALA A 360 9.38 -8.82 8.85
C ALA A 360 10.70 -9.16 8.14
N HIS A 361 10.66 -9.85 7.00
CA HIS A 361 11.87 -10.16 6.24
C HIS A 361 12.46 -8.90 5.61
N MET A 362 11.61 -8.03 5.03
CA MET A 362 12.03 -6.73 4.51
C MET A 362 12.64 -5.87 5.63
N ALA A 363 11.96 -5.73 6.77
CA ALA A 363 12.47 -4.94 7.89
C ALA A 363 13.82 -5.45 8.40
N TYR A 364 13.97 -6.77 8.54
CA TYR A 364 15.23 -7.36 8.96
C TYR A 364 16.34 -7.18 7.92
N GLY A 365 16.03 -7.29 6.63
CA GLY A 365 17.00 -7.10 5.54
C GLY A 365 17.51 -5.66 5.43
N LEU A 366 16.62 -4.69 5.65
CA LEU A 366 16.89 -3.26 5.50
C LEU A 366 17.51 -2.62 6.76
N SER A 367 17.27 -3.19 7.95
CA SER A 367 17.75 -2.60 9.21
C SER A 367 18.97 -3.32 9.80
N SER A 368 20.11 -2.62 9.81
CA SER A 368 21.29 -3.05 10.57
C SER A 368 21.03 -3.09 12.09
N GLN A 369 20.17 -2.20 12.61
CA GLN A 369 19.79 -2.17 14.02
C GLN A 369 19.01 -3.44 14.40
N LEU A 370 18.07 -3.88 13.58
CA LEU A 370 17.32 -5.12 13.81
C LEU A 370 18.21 -6.35 13.68
N GLN A 371 19.13 -6.38 12.72
CA GLN A 371 20.13 -7.45 12.60
C GLN A 371 21.04 -7.53 13.84
N SER A 372 21.38 -6.39 14.43
CA SER A 372 22.19 -6.35 15.66
C SER A 372 21.42 -6.78 16.91
N THR A 373 20.11 -6.54 16.93
CA THR A 373 19.22 -6.83 18.07
C THR A 373 18.72 -8.28 18.06
N TYR A 374 18.40 -8.80 16.88
CA TYR A 374 17.82 -10.12 16.69
C TYR A 374 18.72 -10.99 15.81
N ALA A 375 19.07 -12.18 16.31
CA ALA A 375 19.92 -13.11 15.57
C ALA A 375 19.24 -13.71 14.32
N THR A 376 17.91 -13.66 14.23
CA THR A 376 17.12 -14.18 13.10
C THR A 376 15.82 -13.41 12.96
N VAL A 377 15.23 -13.43 11.76
CA VAL A 377 13.86 -12.93 11.50
C VAL A 377 12.86 -13.61 12.44
N GLY A 378 12.96 -14.94 12.64
CA GLY A 378 12.10 -15.68 13.56
C GLY A 378 12.21 -15.19 15.01
N GLY A 379 13.42 -14.83 15.46
CA GLY A 379 13.65 -14.21 16.76
C GLY A 379 13.00 -12.83 16.88
N MET A 380 13.05 -12.02 15.83
CA MET A 380 12.35 -10.73 15.77
C MET A 380 10.83 -10.93 15.84
N VAL A 381 10.29 -11.80 14.99
CA VAL A 381 8.86 -12.12 14.94
C VAL A 381 8.36 -12.73 16.25
N SER A 382 9.15 -13.55 16.97
CA SER A 382 8.73 -14.08 18.28
C SER A 382 8.57 -13.01 19.36
N ASN A 383 9.19 -11.83 19.16
CA ASN A 383 9.07 -10.65 20.02
C ASN A 383 8.12 -9.59 19.44
N VAL A 384 7.25 -9.99 18.49
CA VAL A 384 6.24 -9.15 17.83
C VAL A 384 5.39 -8.33 18.79
N ASN A 385 5.00 -8.84 19.96
CA ASN A 385 4.16 -8.06 20.89
C ASN A 385 4.88 -6.80 21.44
N THR A 386 6.20 -6.70 21.24
CA THR A 386 7.02 -5.51 21.54
C THR A 386 7.63 -4.86 20.28
N ALA A 387 7.48 -5.45 19.10
CA ALA A 387 8.17 -5.04 17.86
C ALA A 387 7.25 -4.84 16.65
N PHE A 388 6.03 -5.39 16.67
CA PHE A 388 5.09 -5.46 15.56
C PHE A 388 3.67 -5.23 16.07
N ALA A 389 3.04 -4.16 15.62
CA ALA A 389 1.60 -4.04 15.73
C ALA A 389 1.04 -4.22 14.32
N ASN A 390 0.47 -5.40 14.02
CA ASN A 390 -0.56 -5.43 12.98
C ASN A 390 -1.69 -4.58 13.52
N THR A 391 -1.80 -3.39 12.97
CA THR A 391 -2.56 -2.34 13.60
C THR A 391 -4.06 -2.62 13.37
N ASN A 392 -4.92 -2.26 14.32
CA ASN A 392 -6.38 -2.28 14.11
C ASN A 392 -6.82 -1.11 13.19
N TRP A 393 -5.89 -0.48 12.47
CA TRP A 393 -6.14 0.70 11.66
C TRP A 393 -6.41 0.30 10.23
N TRP A 394 -7.68 0.40 9.89
CA TRP A 394 -8.20 0.18 8.56
C TRP A 394 -8.66 1.52 8.03
N TYR A 395 -8.20 1.87 6.84
CA TYR A 395 -8.64 3.07 6.15
C TYR A 395 -9.29 2.71 4.82
N ALA A 396 -10.26 3.51 4.42
CA ALA A 396 -10.87 3.44 3.11
C ALA A 396 -10.80 4.79 2.42
N VAL A 397 -10.60 4.71 1.11
CA VAL A 397 -10.85 5.81 0.19
C VAL A 397 -12.16 5.51 -0.53
N THR A 398 -13.20 6.28 -0.25
CA THR A 398 -14.55 6.15 -0.82
C THR A 398 -14.75 7.13 -1.97
N PHE A 399 -15.40 6.64 -3.02
CA PHE A 399 -15.75 7.34 -4.25
C PHE A 399 -17.29 7.46 -4.33
N PRO A 400 -17.87 8.59 -3.88
CA PRO A 400 -19.34 8.70 -3.71
C PRO A 400 -20.16 8.70 -5.00
N THR A 401 -19.51 8.92 -6.13
CA THR A 401 -20.13 8.79 -7.45
C THR A 401 -19.24 7.83 -8.23
N TRP A 402 -19.60 6.54 -8.24
CA TRP A 402 -18.86 5.52 -8.99
C TRP A 402 -19.59 5.13 -10.27
N ASN A 403 -20.89 4.85 -10.19
CA ASN A 403 -21.75 4.48 -11.32
C ASN A 403 -21.21 3.33 -12.19
N GLY A 404 -20.32 2.48 -11.64
CA GLY A 404 -19.64 1.46 -12.44
C GLY A 404 -18.64 2.00 -13.46
N LEU A 405 -18.23 3.27 -13.36
CA LEU A 405 -17.26 3.93 -14.23
C LEU A 405 -15.83 3.81 -13.68
N ARG A 406 -14.85 4.04 -14.55
CA ARG A 406 -13.44 4.04 -14.17
C ARG A 406 -13.13 5.20 -13.22
N VAL A 407 -12.55 4.90 -12.07
CA VAL A 407 -12.13 5.87 -11.04
C VAL A 407 -10.62 6.07 -11.09
N GLU A 408 -10.16 7.32 -11.06
CA GLU A 408 -8.74 7.68 -10.90
C GLU A 408 -8.53 8.61 -9.70
N GLN A 409 -7.80 8.17 -8.67
CA GLN A 409 -7.56 8.98 -7.46
C GLN A 409 -6.35 8.52 -6.65
N ASP A 410 -5.99 9.35 -5.68
CA ASP A 410 -4.81 9.36 -4.84
C ASP A 410 -5.11 9.72 -3.35
N PRO A 411 -4.76 8.88 -2.36
CA PRO A 411 -4.40 9.27 -1.01
C PRO A 411 -2.87 9.46 -0.87
N VAL A 412 -2.46 10.52 -0.16
CA VAL A 412 -1.05 10.85 0.03
C VAL A 412 -0.59 10.48 1.43
N TYR A 413 0.49 9.73 1.47
CA TYR A 413 1.28 9.42 2.63
C TYR A 413 2.49 10.36 2.66
N THR A 414 2.68 11.12 3.73
CA THR A 414 3.85 11.99 3.90
C THR A 414 4.75 11.45 4.99
N ALA A 415 5.92 10.91 4.64
CA ALA A 415 6.96 10.55 5.59
C ALA A 415 7.87 11.75 5.89
N HIS A 416 8.23 11.95 7.16
CA HIS A 416 9.14 13.00 7.60
C HIS A 416 10.50 12.37 7.86
N THR A 417 11.46 12.62 6.96
CA THR A 417 12.78 11.97 6.97
C THR A 417 13.88 12.93 7.41
N ASN A 418 15.03 12.37 7.80
CA ASN A 418 16.26 13.11 8.10
C ASN A 418 16.97 13.67 6.85
N MET A 419 16.42 13.44 5.64
CA MET A 419 17.06 13.77 4.36
C MET A 419 16.93 15.23 3.94
N ALA A 420 16.42 16.11 4.83
CA ALA A 420 16.29 17.52 4.56
C ALA A 420 17.63 18.11 4.09
N THR A 421 17.69 18.49 2.81
CA THR A 421 18.87 19.12 2.26
C THR A 421 18.92 20.51 2.86
N THR A 422 19.85 20.72 3.78
CA THR A 422 20.16 22.08 4.20
C THR A 422 20.79 22.73 2.97
N THR A 423 19.99 23.43 2.17
CA THR A 423 20.54 24.40 1.23
C THR A 423 21.24 25.41 2.12
N THR A 424 22.52 25.14 2.39
CA THR A 424 23.46 26.21 2.64
C THR A 424 23.33 27.01 1.36
N THR A 425 22.51 28.05 1.44
CA THR A 425 22.81 29.26 0.72
C THR A 425 24.22 29.59 1.17
N THR A 426 25.19 29.02 0.47
CA THR A 426 26.38 29.74 0.09
C THR A 426 25.85 30.98 -0.62
N THR A 427 25.41 31.96 0.18
CA THR A 427 25.85 33.31 -0.08
C THR A 427 27.34 33.14 -0.30
N ASP A 428 27.73 33.22 -1.57
CA ASP A 428 29.09 33.49 -2.02
C ASP A 428 29.60 34.69 -1.22
N THR A 429 30.01 34.40 0.01
CA THR A 429 30.99 35.16 0.72
C THR A 429 32.25 34.53 0.18
N PRO A 430 32.94 35.15 -0.79
CA PRO A 430 34.12 34.54 -1.39
C PRO A 430 35.04 34.16 -0.24
N GLU A 431 35.42 32.88 -0.21
CA GLU A 431 36.47 32.34 0.64
C GLU A 431 37.78 33.07 0.33
N GLY A 432 37.93 34.27 0.90
CA GLY A 432 39.11 35.12 0.87
C GLY A 432 39.55 35.53 2.28
N GLY A 433 39.01 34.87 3.31
CA GLY A 433 39.09 35.29 4.71
C GLY A 433 40.42 35.05 5.44
N ILE A 434 41.35 34.29 4.86
CA ILE A 434 42.67 34.07 5.50
C ILE A 434 43.84 34.48 4.58
N PHE A 435 43.70 34.38 3.25
CA PHE A 435 44.72 34.86 2.32
C PHE A 435 44.71 36.38 2.09
N GLY A 436 43.55 37.06 2.22
CA GLY A 436 43.46 38.51 2.09
C GLY A 436 44.14 39.28 3.24
N LEU A 437 44.10 38.75 4.46
CA LEU A 437 44.76 39.34 5.63
C LEU A 437 46.29 39.27 5.54
N ILE A 438 46.85 38.17 4.99
CA ILE A 438 48.29 38.02 4.78
C ILE A 438 48.80 38.99 3.70
N LEU A 439 48.00 39.24 2.66
CA LEU A 439 48.37 40.16 1.58
C LEU A 439 48.30 41.64 2.01
N ILE A 440 47.32 42.00 2.85
CA ILE A 440 47.21 43.36 3.42
C ILE A 440 48.34 43.64 4.42
N VAL A 441 48.69 42.68 5.28
CA VAL A 441 49.84 42.83 6.22
C VAL A 441 51.17 42.88 5.45
N GLY A 442 51.33 42.09 4.38
CA GLY A 442 52.51 42.13 3.51
C GLY A 442 52.67 43.46 2.77
N VAL A 443 51.58 44.03 2.25
CA VAL A 443 51.60 45.32 1.54
C VAL A 443 51.85 46.49 2.52
N ILE A 444 51.27 46.46 3.72
CA ILE A 444 51.54 47.47 4.76
C ILE A 444 53.01 47.39 5.22
N ALA A 445 53.58 46.20 5.39
CA ALA A 445 54.99 46.03 5.74
C ALA A 445 55.93 46.59 4.64
N ILE A 446 55.63 46.36 3.37
CA ILE A 446 56.41 46.88 2.24
C ILE A 446 56.30 48.41 2.14
N ILE A 447 55.11 48.99 2.36
CA ILE A 447 54.91 50.44 2.36
C ILE A 447 55.66 51.09 3.54
N VAL A 448 55.62 50.50 4.74
CA VAL A 448 56.36 51.02 5.90
C VAL A 448 57.87 50.96 5.68
N VAL A 449 58.39 49.90 5.05
CA VAL A 449 59.82 49.77 4.72
C VAL A 449 60.23 50.77 3.62
N LEU A 450 59.40 50.99 2.60
CA LEU A 450 59.68 51.96 1.54
C LEU A 450 59.60 53.42 2.01
N VAL A 451 58.67 53.74 2.93
CA VAL A 451 58.54 55.08 3.51
C VAL A 451 59.68 55.37 4.51
N ARG A 452 60.17 54.36 5.26
CA ARG A 452 61.35 54.52 6.12
C ARG A 452 62.67 54.64 5.35
N ARG A 453 62.76 54.15 4.11
CA ARG A 453 63.96 54.29 3.26
C ARG A 453 64.03 55.61 2.49
N ARG A 454 62.95 56.40 2.47
CA ARG A 454 62.88 57.71 1.78
C ARG A 454 62.90 58.91 2.72
N ARG A 455 63.13 58.72 4.02
CA ARG A 455 63.41 59.80 4.98
C ARG A 455 64.84 59.75 5.45
#